data_AF-A0A3A5MES2-F1
#
_entry.id   AF-A0A3A5MES2-F1
#
_cell.length_a   1.000
_cell.length_b   1.000
_cell.length_c   1.000
_cell.angle_alpha   90.00
_cell.angle_beta   90.00
_cell.angle_gamma   90.00
#
_symmetry.space_group_name_H-M   'P 1'
#
loop_
_entity.id
_entity.type
_entity.pdbx_description
1 polymer ?
#
loop_
_entity_poly.entity_id
_entity_poly.type
_entity_poly.pdbx_seq_one_letter_code
_entity_poly.pdbx_strand_id
1 'polypeptide(L)'
;MSESLVEWAHGDHENQFRASSMDELDSPLANEPPHPINWNLLSADDAEAEWIELNRWVNWLRRTYGLPESVVPPFWHRHPELVWELSALHLHWLCAYDPDQHGSAPFGWHRDFADARQRLHDWVATSGTRLERDRATRQTSWPGEAPADAVEDLAIGNRDEDFVQFVIDDVARRRDAESLFYARNDSA
;
A
#
# COMPACT_ATOMS: atom_id res chain seq x y z
N MET A 1 2.54 -18.29 13.01
CA MET A 1 2.67 -17.57 11.73
C MET A 1 1.34 -17.09 11.15
N SER A 2 0.17 -17.39 11.75
CA SER A 2 -1.15 -16.89 11.28
C SER A 2 -1.93 -16.10 12.34
N GLU A 3 -1.50 -16.09 13.60
CA GLU A 3 -2.20 -15.39 14.69
C GLU A 3 -2.02 -13.86 14.62
N SER A 4 -0.84 -13.37 14.22
CA SER A 4 -0.57 -11.93 14.13
C SER A 4 -1.45 -11.18 13.13
N LEU A 5 -1.89 -11.85 12.06
CA LEU A 5 -2.70 -11.22 11.01
C LEU A 5 -4.21 -11.24 11.34
N VAL A 6 -4.64 -12.23 12.12
CA VAL A 6 -6.02 -12.38 12.60
C VAL A 6 -6.28 -11.49 13.83
N GLU A 7 -5.28 -11.28 14.68
CA GLU A 7 -5.36 -10.36 15.83
C GLU A 7 -5.49 -8.88 15.40
N TRP A 8 -4.94 -8.52 14.24
CA TRP A 8 -5.08 -7.21 13.59
C TRP A 8 -6.49 -6.91 13.05
N ALA A 9 -7.31 -7.93 12.77
CA ALA A 9 -8.64 -7.77 12.18
C ALA A 9 -9.75 -7.46 13.21
N HIS A 10 -9.49 -7.69 14.51
CA HIS A 10 -10.53 -7.68 15.56
C HIS A 10 -10.30 -6.66 16.69
N GLY A 11 -9.23 -5.87 16.65
CA GLY A 11 -8.89 -4.95 17.74
C GLY A 11 -9.35 -3.50 17.51
N ASP A 12 -10.11 -2.94 18.44
CA ASP A 12 -10.20 -1.49 18.66
C ASP A 12 -8.80 -0.92 18.94
N HIS A 13 -8.03 -0.60 17.89
CA HIS A 13 -6.74 0.10 17.99
C HIS A 13 -6.95 1.61 18.25
N GLU A 14 -7.87 1.96 19.16
CA GLU A 14 -8.23 3.35 19.45
C GLU A 14 -7.15 4.10 20.25
N ASN A 15 -6.09 3.45 20.73
CA ASN A 15 -5.09 4.14 21.57
C ASN A 15 -3.65 3.59 21.52
N GLN A 16 -3.29 2.80 20.50
CA GLN A 16 -2.00 2.11 20.47
C GLN A 16 -0.87 2.92 19.79
N PHE A 17 -1.14 4.13 19.30
CA PHE A 17 -0.09 4.99 18.72
C PHE A 17 0.83 5.62 19.78
N ARG A 18 0.39 5.66 21.06
CA ARG A 18 1.14 6.30 22.14
C ARG A 18 1.91 5.33 23.04
N ALA A 19 1.61 4.04 23.00
CA ALA A 19 2.25 3.05 23.86
C ALA A 19 3.26 2.16 23.12
N SER A 20 3.05 1.86 21.83
CA SER A 20 3.99 1.01 21.05
C SER A 20 5.18 1.76 20.47
N SER A 21 5.10 3.09 20.34
CA SER A 21 6.14 3.91 19.69
C SER A 21 7.46 4.04 20.45
N MET A 22 7.55 3.50 21.68
CA MET A 22 8.75 3.62 22.51
C MET A 22 9.55 2.32 22.69
N ASP A 23 8.94 1.15 22.40
CA ASP A 23 9.62 -0.16 22.47
C ASP A 23 9.93 -0.77 21.08
N GLU A 24 9.37 -0.24 19.97
CA GLU A 24 9.63 -0.70 18.58
C GLU A 24 10.90 -0.10 17.95
N LEU A 25 11.62 0.79 18.64
CA LEU A 25 12.81 1.49 18.14
C LEU A 25 14.06 0.59 18.00
N ASP A 26 14.00 -0.66 18.48
CA ASP A 26 15.10 -1.63 18.44
C ASP A 26 14.87 -2.75 17.40
N SER A 27 13.90 -2.55 16.48
CA SER A 27 13.76 -3.42 15.31
C SER A 27 14.91 -3.16 14.33
N PRO A 28 15.63 -4.18 13.82
CA PRO A 28 16.70 -3.98 12.85
C PRO A 28 16.25 -3.32 11.53
N LEU A 29 14.95 -3.24 11.27
CA LEU A 29 14.36 -2.47 10.15
C LEU A 29 14.18 -0.97 10.46
N ALA A 30 14.24 -0.54 11.72
CA ALA A 30 14.09 0.87 12.12
C ALA A 30 15.31 1.74 11.80
N ASN A 31 16.42 1.14 11.35
CA ASN A 31 17.69 1.82 11.10
C ASN A 31 18.08 1.90 9.62
N GLU A 32 17.25 1.41 8.70
CA GLU A 32 17.50 1.61 7.27
C GLU A 32 16.96 2.97 6.82
N PRO A 33 17.77 3.81 6.13
CA PRO A 33 17.28 5.06 5.58
C PRO A 33 16.08 4.81 4.66
N PRO A 34 15.05 5.65 4.70
CA PRO A 34 13.90 5.54 3.81
C PRO A 34 14.36 5.46 2.34
N HIS A 35 14.04 4.35 1.66
CA HIS A 35 14.45 4.11 0.28
C HIS A 35 13.25 3.96 -0.67
N PRO A 36 13.43 4.23 -1.98
CA PRO A 36 12.39 3.97 -2.97
C PRO A 36 11.92 2.52 -2.94
N ILE A 37 10.61 2.32 -2.82
CA ILE A 37 9.97 1.00 -2.87
C ILE A 37 9.69 0.66 -4.33
N ASN A 38 10.25 -0.44 -4.83
CA ASN A 38 9.89 -1.00 -6.13
C ASN A 38 9.13 -2.32 -5.94
N TRP A 39 7.80 -2.24 -5.93
CA TRP A 39 6.90 -3.39 -5.71
C TRP A 39 7.14 -4.58 -6.64
N ASN A 40 7.71 -4.37 -7.82
CA ASN A 40 8.01 -5.45 -8.77
C ASN A 40 9.24 -6.28 -8.39
N LEU A 41 10.12 -5.74 -7.55
CA LEU A 41 11.41 -6.35 -7.20
C LEU A 41 11.49 -6.84 -5.76
N LEU A 42 10.47 -6.57 -4.93
CA LEU A 42 10.43 -7.02 -3.55
C LEU A 42 10.38 -8.55 -3.47
N SER A 43 11.16 -9.09 -2.53
CA SER A 43 11.01 -10.48 -2.10
C SER A 43 9.66 -10.69 -1.42
N ALA A 44 9.28 -11.94 -1.19
CA ALA A 44 8.05 -12.26 -0.47
C ALA A 44 7.99 -11.61 0.93
N ASP A 45 9.08 -11.69 1.69
CA ASP A 45 9.12 -11.20 3.07
C ASP A 45 9.18 -9.66 3.11
N ASP A 46 9.93 -9.03 2.19
CA ASP A 46 9.97 -7.55 2.08
C ASP A 46 8.59 -7.02 1.65
N ALA A 47 7.93 -7.67 0.70
CA ALA A 47 6.60 -7.26 0.25
C ALA A 47 5.57 -7.33 1.38
N GLU A 48 5.62 -8.36 2.22
CA GLU A 48 4.74 -8.50 3.39
C GLU A 48 4.88 -7.30 4.34
N ALA A 49 6.13 -6.97 4.70
CA ALA A 49 6.43 -5.85 5.59
C ALA A 49 5.97 -4.51 4.99
N GLU A 50 6.32 -4.25 3.73
CA GLU A 50 5.96 -3.00 3.04
C GLU A 50 4.45 -2.84 2.89
N TRP A 51 3.70 -3.91 2.62
CA TRP A 51 2.24 -3.86 2.56
C TRP A 51 1.63 -3.46 3.90
N ILE A 52 2.09 -4.06 5.00
CA ILE A 52 1.57 -3.80 6.34
C ILE A 52 1.86 -2.36 6.76
N GLU A 53 3.10 -1.89 6.56
CA GLU A 53 3.49 -0.52 6.90
C GLU A 53 2.76 0.51 6.05
N LEU A 54 2.62 0.29 4.74
CA LEU A 54 1.85 1.18 3.89
C LEU A 54 0.38 1.23 4.31
N ASN A 55 -0.26 0.10 4.61
CA ASN A 55 -1.65 0.09 5.07
C ASN A 55 -1.85 0.81 6.40
N ARG A 56 -0.92 0.63 7.35
CA ARG A 56 -0.91 1.37 8.62
C ARG A 56 -0.86 2.87 8.36
N TRP A 57 0.08 3.32 7.52
CA TRP A 57 0.26 4.73 7.20
C TRP A 57 -0.92 5.33 6.42
N VAL A 58 -1.47 4.62 5.42
CA VAL A 58 -2.66 5.05 4.67
C VAL A 58 -3.87 5.21 5.60
N ASN A 59 -4.04 4.31 6.57
CA ASN A 59 -5.09 4.43 7.58
C ASN A 59 -4.91 5.64 8.50
N TRP A 60 -3.67 5.93 8.90
CA TRP A 60 -3.35 7.16 9.61
C TRP A 60 -3.64 8.41 8.76
N LEU A 61 -3.19 8.43 7.50
CA LEU A 61 -3.34 9.56 6.59
C LEU A 61 -4.81 9.91 6.38
N ARG A 62 -5.65 8.93 6.02
CA ARG A 62 -7.07 9.17 5.76
C ARG A 62 -7.82 9.69 6.98
N ARG A 63 -7.48 9.18 8.18
CA ARG A 63 -8.14 9.58 9.44
C ARG A 63 -7.67 10.97 9.88
N THR A 64 -6.37 11.23 9.79
CA THR A 64 -5.76 12.51 10.21
C THR A 64 -6.24 13.68 9.36
N TYR A 65 -6.33 13.49 8.04
CA TYR A 65 -6.72 14.55 7.10
C TYR A 65 -8.19 14.48 6.68
N GLY A 66 -8.99 13.55 7.22
CA GLY A 66 -10.41 13.39 6.90
C GLY A 66 -10.65 13.12 5.40
N LEU A 67 -9.82 12.27 4.79
CA LEU A 67 -9.89 12.03 3.35
C LEU A 67 -11.14 11.21 3.00
N PRO A 68 -11.94 11.65 2.00
CA PRO A 68 -13.08 10.88 1.53
C PRO A 68 -12.64 9.68 0.69
N GLU A 69 -13.56 8.74 0.48
CA GLU A 69 -13.38 7.58 -0.40
C GLU A 69 -13.00 7.95 -1.83
N SER A 70 -13.37 9.16 -2.29
CA SER A 70 -13.00 9.68 -3.60
C SER A 70 -11.52 10.05 -3.73
N VAL A 71 -10.76 10.07 -2.63
CA VAL A 71 -9.31 10.28 -2.63
C VAL A 71 -8.57 9.01 -2.23
N VAL A 72 -9.04 8.32 -1.19
CA VAL A 72 -8.49 7.03 -0.75
C VAL A 72 -9.65 6.04 -0.57
N PRO A 73 -9.91 5.17 -1.56
CA PRO A 73 -11.04 4.26 -1.53
C PRO A 73 -10.75 3.04 -0.63
N PRO A 74 -11.77 2.26 -0.23
CA PRO A 74 -11.57 1.10 0.64
C PRO A 74 -10.61 0.04 0.05
N PHE A 75 -10.67 -0.21 -1.26
CA PHE A 75 -9.86 -1.18 -1.98
C PHE A 75 -8.64 -0.56 -2.69
N TRP A 76 -8.05 0.52 -2.14
CA TRP A 76 -6.90 1.20 -2.74
C TRP A 76 -5.73 0.27 -3.07
N HIS A 77 -5.53 -0.80 -2.28
CA HIS A 77 -4.46 -1.79 -2.46
C HIS A 77 -4.60 -2.64 -3.74
N ARG A 78 -5.80 -2.69 -4.32
CA ARG A 78 -6.06 -3.40 -5.59
C ARG A 78 -5.76 -2.56 -6.83
N HIS A 79 -5.42 -1.28 -6.66
CA HIS A 79 -5.15 -0.34 -7.76
C HIS A 79 -3.66 0.03 -7.77
N PRO A 80 -2.87 -0.52 -8.70
CA PRO A 80 -1.43 -0.27 -8.75
C PRO A 80 -1.07 1.21 -8.77
N GLU A 81 -1.82 2.04 -9.51
CA GLU A 81 -1.61 3.48 -9.58
C GLU A 81 -1.77 4.19 -8.22
N LEU A 82 -2.68 3.72 -7.36
CA LEU A 82 -2.83 4.23 -6.00
C LEU A 82 -1.70 3.72 -5.11
N VAL A 83 -1.33 2.44 -5.24
CA VAL A 83 -0.23 1.84 -4.49
C VAL A 83 1.08 2.59 -4.73
N TRP A 84 1.42 2.86 -5.99
CA TRP A 84 2.63 3.60 -6.36
C TRP A 84 2.64 5.03 -5.82
N GLU A 85 1.55 5.78 -6.00
CA GLU A 85 1.46 7.17 -5.54
C GLU A 85 1.49 7.26 -4.00
N LEU A 86 0.76 6.38 -3.30
CA LEU A 86 0.73 6.33 -1.84
C LEU A 86 2.08 5.90 -1.25
N SER A 87 2.78 4.97 -1.88
CA SER A 87 4.14 4.56 -1.48
C SER A 87 5.11 5.73 -1.57
N ALA A 88 5.08 6.48 -2.68
CA ALA A 88 5.93 7.65 -2.87
C ALA A 88 5.61 8.76 -1.87
N LEU A 89 4.32 8.98 -1.57
CA LEU A 89 3.90 9.98 -0.59
C LEU A 89 4.30 9.58 0.84
N HIS A 90 4.24 8.28 1.18
CA HIS A 90 4.72 7.75 2.45
C HIS A 90 6.22 7.99 2.60
N LEU A 91 7.00 7.63 1.57
CA LEU A 91 8.44 7.87 1.55
C LEU A 91 8.78 9.35 1.71
N HIS A 92 8.06 10.23 1.00
CA HIS A 92 8.26 11.66 1.15
C HIS A 92 7.93 12.15 2.57
N TRP A 93 6.92 11.57 3.23
CA TRP A 93 6.57 11.87 4.62
C TRP A 93 7.71 11.48 5.56
N LEU A 94 8.25 10.25 5.43
CA LEU A 94 9.38 9.79 6.24
C LEU A 94 10.58 10.72 6.09
N CYS A 95 10.95 11.06 4.86
CA CYS A 95 12.02 12.02 4.60
C CYS A 95 11.72 13.41 5.18
N ALA A 96 10.48 13.90 5.12
CA ALA A 96 10.15 15.25 5.60
C ALA A 96 10.20 15.38 7.13
N TYR A 97 10.07 14.27 7.86
CA TYR A 97 10.08 14.21 9.32
C TYR A 97 11.35 13.56 9.91
N ASP A 98 12.38 13.34 9.08
CA ASP A 98 13.68 12.87 9.51
C ASP A 98 14.35 13.87 10.50
N PRO A 99 15.02 13.40 11.58
CA PRO A 99 15.65 14.27 12.56
C PRO A 99 16.71 15.23 12.01
N ASP A 100 17.39 14.86 10.93
CA ASP A 100 18.45 15.66 10.30
C ASP A 100 17.90 16.66 9.27
N GLN A 101 16.59 16.65 9.01
CA GLN A 101 15.97 17.55 8.04
C GLN A 101 15.65 18.93 8.59
N HIS A 102 15.54 19.88 7.65
CA HIS A 102 15.18 21.26 7.97
C HIS A 102 13.78 21.33 8.56
N GLY A 103 13.57 22.16 9.59
CA GLY A 103 12.25 22.32 10.22
C GLY A 103 11.13 22.83 9.30
N SER A 104 11.47 23.33 8.09
CA SER A 104 10.50 23.68 7.05
C SER A 104 10.09 22.51 6.14
N ALA A 105 10.76 21.37 6.22
CA ALA A 105 10.49 20.20 5.37
C ALA A 105 9.05 19.67 5.51
N PRO A 106 8.44 19.59 6.72
CA PRO A 106 7.03 19.23 6.85
C PRO A 106 6.09 20.15 6.08
N PHE A 107 6.39 21.46 6.00
CA PHE A 107 5.59 22.40 5.22
C PHE A 107 5.74 22.17 3.72
N GLY A 108 6.93 21.78 3.26
CA GLY A 108 7.16 21.31 1.89
C GLY A 108 6.30 20.10 1.55
N TRP A 109 6.30 19.08 2.42
CA TRP A 109 5.48 17.89 2.24
C TRP A 109 3.98 18.21 2.12
N HIS A 110 3.45 19.14 2.93
CA HIS A 110 2.04 19.52 2.85
C HIS A 110 1.67 20.19 1.51
N ARG A 111 2.62 20.93 0.90
CA ARG A 111 2.42 21.50 -0.43
C ARG A 111 2.31 20.39 -1.47
N ASP A 112 3.25 19.46 -1.47
CA ASP A 112 3.31 18.38 -2.45
C ASP A 112 2.17 17.37 -2.25
N PHE A 113 1.73 17.18 -1.01
CA PHE A 113 0.53 16.41 -0.66
C PHE A 113 -0.75 17.01 -1.25
N ALA A 114 -0.87 18.34 -1.32
CA ALA A 114 -2.04 18.98 -1.94
C ALA A 114 -2.15 18.60 -3.43
N ASP A 115 -1.04 18.58 -4.15
CA ASP A 115 -0.99 18.17 -5.56
C ASP A 115 -1.23 16.66 -5.72
N ALA A 116 -0.66 15.83 -4.82
CA ALA A 116 -0.88 14.39 -4.81
C ALA A 116 -2.36 14.03 -4.58
N ARG A 117 -3.07 14.76 -3.72
CA ARG A 117 -4.51 14.53 -3.48
C ARG A 117 -5.34 14.68 -4.75
N GLN A 118 -5.00 15.63 -5.62
CA GLN A 118 -5.71 15.77 -6.90
C GLN A 118 -5.46 14.56 -7.80
N ARG A 119 -4.21 14.08 -7.91
CA ARG A 119 -3.87 12.88 -8.68
C ARG A 119 -4.57 11.64 -8.15
N LEU A 120 -4.55 11.43 -6.83
CA LEU A 120 -5.27 10.33 -6.17
C LEU A 120 -6.75 10.36 -6.53
N HIS A 121 -7.38 11.53 -6.45
CA HIS A 121 -8.79 11.67 -6.83
C HIS A 121 -9.05 11.28 -8.29
N ASP A 122 -8.16 11.69 -9.21
CA ASP A 122 -8.29 11.38 -10.62
C ASP A 122 -8.10 9.87 -10.90
N TRP A 123 -7.23 9.19 -10.13
CA TRP A 123 -7.07 7.74 -10.16
C TRP A 123 -8.31 6.99 -9.67
N VAL A 124 -8.91 7.41 -8.55
CA VAL A 124 -10.16 6.82 -8.05
C VAL A 124 -11.30 7.00 -9.06
N ALA A 125 -11.40 8.18 -9.68
CA ALA A 125 -12.40 8.46 -10.69
C ALA A 125 -12.24 7.53 -11.93
N THR A 126 -11.01 7.13 -12.25
CA THR A 126 -10.69 6.28 -13.40
C THR A 126 -10.91 4.79 -13.11
N SER A 127 -10.44 4.29 -11.96
CA SER A 127 -10.67 2.91 -11.50
C SER A 127 -12.17 2.63 -11.36
N GLY A 128 -12.91 3.59 -10.79
CA GLY A 128 -14.34 3.47 -10.56
C GLY A 128 -14.69 2.81 -9.22
N THR A 129 -13.70 2.66 -8.34
CA THR A 129 -13.91 2.20 -6.95
C THR A 129 -14.78 3.18 -6.19
N ARG A 130 -15.69 2.64 -5.40
CA ARG A 130 -16.64 3.34 -4.53
C ARG A 130 -16.65 2.68 -3.15
N LEU A 131 -17.50 3.17 -2.26
CA LEU A 131 -17.62 2.63 -0.90
C LEU A 131 -17.98 1.13 -0.85
N GLU A 132 -18.92 0.69 -1.70
CA GLU A 132 -19.47 -0.67 -1.66
C GLU A 132 -19.04 -1.56 -2.83
N ARG A 133 -18.41 -0.96 -3.85
CA ARG A 133 -18.06 -1.67 -5.09
C ARG A 133 -16.71 -1.23 -5.59
N ASP A 134 -15.95 -2.19 -6.08
CA ASP A 134 -14.67 -1.98 -6.71
C ASP A 134 -14.70 -2.45 -8.16
N ARG A 135 -13.87 -1.83 -8.99
CA ARG A 135 -13.66 -2.22 -10.37
C ARG A 135 -12.22 -1.89 -10.73
N ALA A 136 -11.50 -2.87 -11.26
CA ALA A 136 -10.12 -2.64 -11.71
C ALA A 136 -10.04 -1.56 -12.80
N THR A 137 -8.92 -0.84 -12.83
CA THR A 137 -8.67 0.17 -13.86
C THR A 137 -8.65 -0.45 -15.25
N ARG A 138 -9.49 0.10 -16.14
CA ARG A 138 -9.62 -0.40 -17.51
C ARG A 138 -8.37 -0.07 -18.31
N GLN A 139 -7.76 -1.09 -18.89
CA GLN A 139 -6.68 -0.93 -19.84
C GLN A 139 -7.24 -0.79 -21.25
N THR A 140 -6.68 0.15 -22.01
CA THR A 140 -7.04 0.33 -23.42
C THR A 140 -6.20 -0.62 -24.26
N SER A 141 -6.85 -1.48 -25.05
CA SER A 141 -6.16 -2.31 -26.05
C SER A 141 -5.66 -1.44 -27.19
N TRP A 142 -4.38 -1.54 -27.51
CA TRP A 142 -3.77 -0.84 -28.64
C TRP A 142 -3.99 -1.60 -29.96
N PRO A 143 -3.88 -0.93 -31.12
CA PRO A 143 -3.99 -1.61 -32.41
C PRO A 143 -2.99 -2.77 -32.56
N GLY A 144 -3.51 -3.98 -32.77
CA GLY A 144 -2.73 -5.21 -32.88
C GLY A 144 -2.69 -6.06 -31.61
N GLU A 145 -3.21 -5.55 -30.49
CA GLU A 145 -3.36 -6.31 -29.25
C GLU A 145 -4.71 -7.04 -29.21
N ALA A 146 -4.77 -8.11 -28.41
CA ALA A 146 -6.04 -8.74 -28.08
C ALA A 146 -6.93 -7.75 -27.31
N PRO A 147 -8.27 -7.81 -27.49
CA PRO A 147 -9.19 -7.06 -26.66
C PRO A 147 -8.95 -7.37 -25.18
N ALA A 148 -8.95 -6.34 -24.34
CA ALA A 148 -8.85 -6.50 -22.89
C ALA A 148 -10.07 -7.27 -22.37
N ASP A 149 -9.84 -8.05 -21.32
CA ASP A 149 -10.91 -8.79 -20.65
C ASP A 149 -11.97 -7.83 -20.08
N ALA A 150 -13.20 -8.31 -20.00
CA ALA A 150 -14.28 -7.56 -19.38
C ALA A 150 -13.98 -7.38 -17.89
N VAL A 151 -13.93 -6.13 -17.43
CA VAL A 151 -13.76 -5.83 -16.00
C VAL A 151 -15.12 -5.88 -15.31
N GLU A 152 -15.25 -6.76 -14.33
CA GLU A 152 -16.45 -6.93 -13.51
C GLU A 152 -16.39 -6.10 -12.22
N ASP A 153 -17.57 -5.69 -11.75
CA ASP A 153 -17.69 -4.98 -10.47
C ASP A 153 -17.67 -5.99 -9.31
N LEU A 154 -16.73 -5.83 -8.39
CA LEU A 154 -16.61 -6.60 -7.15
C LEU A 154 -17.34 -5.89 -6.01
N ALA A 155 -18.09 -6.63 -5.20
CA ALA A 155 -18.69 -6.07 -3.98
C ALA A 155 -17.66 -6.01 -2.85
N ILE A 156 -17.61 -4.89 -2.15
CA ILE A 156 -16.75 -4.67 -0.98
C ILE A 156 -17.52 -5.10 0.26
N GLY A 157 -17.17 -6.27 0.82
CA GLY A 157 -17.75 -6.78 2.06
C GLY A 157 -17.03 -6.22 3.30
N ASN A 158 -15.83 -6.74 3.55
CA ASN A 158 -14.94 -6.28 4.62
C ASN A 158 -13.58 -5.91 4.01
N ARG A 159 -13.22 -4.62 4.10
CA ARG A 159 -11.96 -4.10 3.55
C ARG A 159 -10.71 -4.63 4.21
N ASP A 160 -10.77 -4.92 5.50
CA ASP A 160 -9.58 -5.33 6.24
C ASP A 160 -9.32 -6.82 6.03
N GLU A 161 -10.37 -7.65 5.98
CA GLU A 161 -10.26 -9.05 5.54
C GLU A 161 -9.78 -9.18 4.09
N ASP A 162 -10.28 -8.34 3.18
CA ASP A 162 -9.83 -8.32 1.79
C ASP A 162 -8.35 -7.94 1.66
N PHE A 163 -7.91 -6.92 2.41
CA PHE A 163 -6.51 -6.53 2.45
C PHE A 163 -5.62 -7.67 2.95
N VAL A 164 -6.01 -8.32 4.05
CA VAL A 164 -5.30 -9.48 4.61
C VAL A 164 -5.18 -10.59 3.57
N GLN A 165 -6.27 -10.96 2.90
CA GLN A 165 -6.26 -12.00 1.89
C GLN A 165 -5.37 -11.61 0.69
N PHE A 166 -5.44 -10.36 0.25
CA PHE A 166 -4.62 -9.84 -0.83
C PHE A 166 -3.11 -9.96 -0.53
N VAL A 167 -2.69 -9.60 0.70
CA VAL A 167 -1.27 -9.73 1.09
C VAL A 167 -0.84 -11.19 1.14
N ILE A 168 -1.67 -12.09 1.70
CA ILE A 168 -1.40 -13.54 1.70
C ILE A 168 -1.17 -14.05 0.27
N ASP A 169 -2.07 -13.69 -0.65
CA ASP A 169 -2.01 -14.13 -2.03
C ASP A 169 -0.77 -13.56 -2.76
N ASP A 170 -0.42 -12.29 -2.53
CA ASP A 170 0.76 -11.65 -3.11
C ASP A 170 2.06 -12.30 -2.62
N VAL A 171 2.17 -12.55 -1.31
CA VAL A 171 3.33 -13.20 -0.68
C VAL A 171 3.48 -14.63 -1.20
N ALA A 172 2.39 -15.40 -1.26
CA ALA A 172 2.43 -16.76 -1.80
C ALA A 172 2.90 -16.78 -3.26
N ARG A 173 2.36 -15.88 -4.10
CA ARG A 173 2.77 -15.73 -5.50
C ARG A 173 4.26 -15.40 -5.64
N ARG A 174 4.81 -14.57 -4.76
CA ARG A 174 6.25 -14.22 -4.75
C ARG A 174 7.12 -15.40 -4.33
N ARG A 175 6.74 -16.13 -3.27
CA ARG A 175 7.46 -17.33 -2.81
C ARG A 175 7.51 -18.42 -3.88
N ASP A 176 6.41 -18.61 -4.62
CA ASP A 176 6.36 -19.55 -5.74
C ASP A 176 7.33 -19.12 -6.86
N ALA A 177 7.36 -17.82 -7.20
CA ALA A 177 8.26 -17.27 -8.21
C ALA A 177 9.75 -17.42 -7.82
N GLU A 178 10.09 -17.13 -6.55
CA GLU A 178 11.43 -17.31 -6.00
C GLU A 178 11.85 -18.78 -6.02
N SER A 179 10.97 -19.69 -5.60
CA SER A 179 11.22 -21.13 -5.61
C SER A 179 11.49 -21.65 -7.02
N LEU A 180 10.73 -21.18 -8.01
CA LEU A 180 10.95 -21.52 -9.43
C LEU A 180 12.27 -20.96 -9.96
N PHE A 181 12.68 -19.77 -9.52
CA PHE A 181 13.97 -19.17 -9.89
C PHE A 181 15.15 -19.99 -9.35
N TYR A 182 15.13 -20.36 -8.07
CA TYR A 182 16.18 -21.19 -7.47
C TYR A 182 16.25 -22.58 -8.12
N ALA A 183 15.10 -23.25 -8.33
CA ALA A 183 15.05 -24.55 -8.98
C ALA A 183 15.63 -24.52 -10.42
N ARG A 184 15.39 -23.44 -11.17
CA ARG A 184 15.97 -23.23 -12.50
C ARG A 184 17.49 -23.06 -12.43
N ASN A 185 18.00 -22.30 -11.45
CA ASN A 185 19.41 -22.04 -11.30
C ASN A 185 20.20 -23.27 -10.82
N ASP A 186 19.59 -24.13 -10.00
CA ASP A 186 20.21 -25.38 -9.53
C ASP A 186 20.24 -26.47 -10.61
N SER A 187 19.45 -26.33 -11.67
CA SER A 187 19.37 -27.27 -12.79
C SER A 187 20.29 -26.90 -13.98
N ALA A 188 21.06 -25.82 -13.88
CA ALA A 188 21.93 -25.27 -14.93
C ALA A 188 23.43 -25.49 -14.62
#